data_AF-A0A7W0J0V4-F1
#
_entry.id   AF-A0A7W0J0V4-F1
#
_cell.length_a   1.000
_cell.length_b   1.000
_cell.length_c   1.000
_cell.angle_alpha   90.00
_cell.angle_beta   90.00
_cell.angle_gamma   90.00
#
_symmetry.space_group_name_H-M   'P 1'
#
loop_
_entity.id
_entity.type
_entity.pdbx_description
1 polymer ?
#
loop_
_entity_poly.entity_id
_entity_poly.type
_entity_poly.pdbx_seq_one_letter_code
_entity_poly.pdbx_strand_id
1 'polypeptide(L)'
;MKQIILLLFIFANTLVYSQEELFSHNQRDFSKGLDTKHSENLIGDGYCTTADNILFDEGNGFKTRGGITAISSYPVAGKTCQALWSLERSNGEKYFIGSFEDALYYTITKTEWVLIRSGLSWRLNPLQATVYNDKMFFTNGIDYVFYFDGNTYNDKLYGEIELDTIRGKYICSHNNKLFFGNFYDNASKIRYNSDGSDPTLVASYPEANYEFMGYEDGDILMGLHSSRNALIGTKKYSLWGLFGHNYTDWGAPQRINNDYGVFSAQTLQDDKGMVNFLSNKGVIAFNGSSCQKIDMAVEDEFLDCENLKGEYYYWQNTNSVDWNAGTSTGVKLGSQEIYLTDMKKVWSSSSTYPTAFSSGTFSST
;
A
#
# COMPACT_ATOMS: atom_id res chain seq x y z
N MET A 1 -64.27 -23.56 -71.62
CA MET A 1 -63.43 -22.43 -71.16
C MET A 1 -63.49 -22.39 -69.64
N LYS A 2 -62.38 -22.67 -68.95
CA LYS A 2 -62.32 -22.68 -67.48
C LYS A 2 -61.71 -21.35 -67.02
N GLN A 3 -62.45 -20.57 -66.24
CA GLN A 3 -61.96 -19.36 -65.59
C GLN A 3 -61.16 -19.76 -64.35
N ILE A 4 -59.88 -19.38 -64.32
CA ILE A 4 -59.02 -19.52 -63.14
C ILE A 4 -59.09 -18.18 -62.40
N ILE A 5 -59.70 -18.18 -61.22
CA ILE A 5 -59.72 -17.05 -60.29
C ILE A 5 -58.42 -17.10 -59.49
N LEU A 6 -57.53 -16.14 -59.72
CA LEU A 6 -56.29 -15.98 -58.96
C LEU A 6 -56.61 -15.19 -57.69
N LEU A 7 -56.62 -15.86 -56.54
CA LEU A 7 -56.80 -15.26 -55.22
C LEU A 7 -55.45 -14.67 -54.75
N LEU A 8 -55.35 -13.34 -54.75
CA LEU A 8 -54.18 -12.60 -54.28
C LEU A 8 -54.23 -12.51 -52.74
N PHE A 9 -53.44 -13.33 -52.03
CA PHE A 9 -53.25 -13.18 -50.58
C PHE A 9 -52.28 -12.03 -50.31
N ILE A 10 -52.82 -10.91 -49.82
CA ILE A 10 -52.03 -9.78 -49.31
C ILE A 10 -51.51 -10.18 -47.92
N PHE A 11 -50.25 -10.60 -47.84
CA PHE A 11 -49.56 -10.76 -46.56
C PHE A 11 -49.25 -9.36 -46.00
N ALA A 12 -50.03 -8.92 -45.03
CA ALA A 12 -49.68 -7.76 -44.22
C ALA A 12 -48.45 -8.13 -43.37
N ASN A 13 -47.32 -7.44 -43.59
CA ASN A 13 -46.14 -7.56 -42.75
C ASN A 13 -46.48 -7.04 -41.34
N THR A 14 -46.87 -7.93 -40.43
CA THR A 14 -46.92 -7.61 -39.00
C THR A 14 -45.48 -7.44 -38.51
N LEU A 15 -45.08 -6.18 -38.33
CA LEU A 15 -43.89 -5.81 -37.57
C LEU A 15 -44.08 -6.30 -36.13
N VAL A 16 -43.51 -7.46 -35.84
CA VAL A 16 -43.35 -7.95 -34.47
C VAL A 16 -42.19 -7.16 -33.86
N TYR A 17 -42.51 -6.14 -33.07
CA TYR A 17 -41.53 -5.50 -32.22
C TYR A 17 -41.10 -6.54 -31.18
N SER A 18 -39.86 -7.01 -31.29
CA SER A 18 -39.15 -7.68 -30.19
C SER A 18 -39.24 -6.77 -28.98
N GLN A 19 -39.99 -7.18 -27.94
CA GLN A 19 -39.84 -6.56 -26.63
C GLN A 19 -38.40 -6.83 -26.21
N GLU A 20 -37.57 -5.79 -26.21
CA GLU A 20 -36.27 -5.83 -25.55
C GLU A 20 -36.50 -6.39 -24.14
N GLU A 21 -35.79 -7.46 -23.80
CA GLU A 21 -35.83 -8.02 -22.44
C GLU A 21 -35.54 -6.88 -21.46
N LEU A 22 -36.57 -6.53 -20.67
CA LEU A 22 -36.45 -5.59 -19.58
C LEU A 22 -35.53 -6.26 -18.54
N PHE A 23 -34.23 -6.00 -18.64
CA PHE A 23 -33.26 -6.41 -17.64
C PHE A 23 -33.57 -5.65 -16.34
N SER A 24 -34.32 -6.30 -15.45
CA SER A 24 -34.46 -5.89 -14.07
C SER A 24 -33.13 -6.11 -13.36
N HIS A 25 -32.38 -5.02 -13.15
CA HIS A 25 -31.27 -5.04 -12.20
C HIS A 25 -31.83 -4.89 -10.80
N ASN A 26 -32.04 -6.01 -10.11
CA ASN A 26 -32.19 -6.00 -8.66
C ASN A 26 -30.82 -5.72 -8.04
N GLN A 27 -30.63 -4.51 -7.51
CA GLN A 27 -29.57 -4.29 -6.54
C GLN A 27 -29.93 -5.06 -5.27
N ARG A 28 -29.01 -5.92 -4.81
CA ARG A 28 -29.17 -6.61 -3.53
C ARG A 28 -29.15 -5.57 -2.41
N ASP A 29 -30.08 -5.71 -1.47
CA ASP A 29 -30.06 -4.96 -0.22
C ASP A 29 -28.81 -5.38 0.58
N PHE A 30 -28.10 -4.40 1.15
CA PHE A 30 -26.92 -4.60 1.98
C PHE A 30 -27.15 -4.17 3.45
N SER A 31 -28.42 -3.97 3.84
CA SER A 31 -28.82 -3.46 5.15
C SER A 31 -28.37 -4.30 6.35
N LYS A 32 -27.95 -5.55 6.15
CA LYS A 32 -27.57 -6.49 7.21
C LYS A 32 -26.06 -6.78 7.30
N GLY A 33 -25.25 -6.17 6.44
CA GLY A 33 -23.78 -6.22 6.54
C GLY A 33 -23.12 -7.44 5.90
N LEU A 34 -21.92 -7.79 6.37
CA LEU A 34 -21.09 -8.89 5.84
C LEU A 34 -21.41 -10.21 6.55
N ASP A 35 -21.72 -11.27 5.79
CA ASP A 35 -21.86 -12.64 6.31
C ASP A 35 -20.73 -13.52 5.75
N THR A 36 -19.71 -13.77 6.57
CA THR A 36 -18.57 -14.64 6.24
C THR A 36 -18.76 -16.07 6.71
N LYS A 37 -19.87 -16.38 7.38
CA LYS A 37 -20.08 -17.68 8.04
C LYS A 37 -20.76 -18.69 7.12
N HIS A 38 -21.52 -18.22 6.14
CA HIS A 38 -22.27 -19.06 5.21
C HIS A 38 -21.71 -18.96 3.80
N SER A 39 -21.85 -20.02 3.00
CA SER A 39 -21.48 -20.00 1.58
C SER A 39 -22.42 -19.08 0.79
N GLU A 40 -21.97 -18.57 -0.37
CA GLU A 40 -22.71 -17.57 -1.17
C GLU A 40 -24.17 -17.92 -1.45
N ASN A 41 -24.46 -19.20 -1.65
CA ASN A 41 -25.80 -19.73 -1.89
C ASN A 41 -26.68 -19.87 -0.63
N LEU A 42 -26.12 -19.68 0.56
CA LEU A 42 -26.78 -19.80 1.86
C LEU A 42 -26.91 -18.46 2.60
N ILE A 43 -26.40 -17.38 2.01
CA ILE A 43 -26.48 -16.06 2.60
C ILE A 43 -27.88 -15.48 2.35
N GLY A 44 -28.49 -14.98 3.42
CA GLY A 44 -29.83 -14.41 3.37
C GLY A 44 -29.88 -13.05 2.67
N ASP A 45 -31.08 -12.66 2.23
CA ASP A 45 -31.30 -11.33 1.67
C ASP A 45 -30.88 -10.23 2.66
N GLY A 46 -30.16 -9.21 2.18
CA GLY A 46 -29.64 -8.11 3.00
C GLY A 46 -28.14 -8.21 3.35
N TYR A 47 -27.52 -9.37 3.15
CA TYR A 47 -26.12 -9.64 3.50
C TYR A 47 -25.19 -9.67 2.27
N CYS A 48 -23.91 -9.38 2.49
CA CYS A 48 -22.85 -9.42 1.48
C CYS A 48 -21.82 -10.51 1.80
N THR A 49 -21.28 -11.16 0.77
CA THR A 49 -20.11 -12.09 0.86
C THR A 49 -18.78 -11.36 0.80
N THR A 50 -18.70 -10.36 -0.06
CA THR A 50 -17.46 -9.66 -0.44
C THR A 50 -17.80 -8.22 -0.80
N ALA A 51 -17.19 -7.25 -0.13
CA ALA A 51 -17.37 -5.85 -0.43
C ALA A 51 -16.03 -5.18 -0.69
N ASP A 52 -15.82 -4.76 -1.93
CA ASP A 52 -14.62 -4.00 -2.30
C ASP A 52 -14.77 -2.54 -1.87
N ASN A 53 -13.75 -2.01 -1.19
CA ASN A 53 -13.69 -0.60 -0.73
C ASN A 53 -14.77 -0.18 0.28
N ILE A 54 -15.41 -1.14 0.98
CA ILE A 54 -16.38 -0.86 2.05
C ILE A 54 -15.82 -1.40 3.36
N LEU A 55 -15.78 -0.55 4.39
CA LEU A 55 -15.53 -0.95 5.78
C LEU A 55 -16.89 -1.10 6.46
N PHE A 56 -17.15 -2.28 7.01
CA PHE A 56 -18.31 -2.51 7.85
C PHE A 56 -17.98 -2.06 9.28
N ASP A 57 -18.74 -1.11 9.81
CA ASP A 57 -18.67 -0.71 11.21
C ASP A 57 -19.51 -1.68 12.06
N GLU A 58 -19.17 -1.85 13.34
CA GLU A 58 -19.81 -2.79 14.29
C GLU A 58 -21.31 -2.52 14.53
N GLY A 59 -21.87 -1.46 13.95
CA GLY A 59 -23.26 -1.01 14.09
C GLY A 59 -24.14 -1.04 12.84
N ASN A 60 -23.88 -1.92 11.85
CA ASN A 60 -24.60 -1.97 10.56
C ASN A 60 -24.45 -0.71 9.67
N GLY A 61 -23.50 0.16 9.98
CA GLY A 61 -23.13 1.29 9.12
C GLY A 61 -22.10 0.85 8.10
N PHE A 62 -22.35 1.06 6.81
CA PHE A 62 -21.29 0.99 5.82
C PHE A 62 -20.54 2.33 5.80
N LYS A 63 -19.22 2.27 5.95
CA LYS A 63 -18.34 3.39 5.66
C LYS A 63 -17.60 3.06 4.38
N THR A 64 -17.86 3.81 3.31
CA THR A 64 -16.98 3.73 2.14
C THR A 64 -15.58 4.11 2.58
N ARG A 65 -14.57 3.36 2.13
CA ARG A 65 -13.18 3.80 2.27
C ARG A 65 -13.12 5.23 1.73
N GLY A 66 -12.64 6.17 2.54
CA GLY A 66 -12.42 7.54 2.07
C GLY A 66 -11.65 7.44 0.76
N GLY A 67 -12.21 7.98 -0.32
CA GLY A 67 -11.67 7.79 -1.66
C GLY A 67 -10.16 8.11 -1.68
N ILE A 68 -9.43 7.43 -2.55
CA ILE A 68 -8.00 7.74 -2.76
C ILE A 68 -7.96 9.12 -3.41
N THR A 69 -7.72 10.16 -2.63
CA THR A 69 -7.45 11.49 -3.17
C THR A 69 -6.05 11.45 -3.77
N ALA A 70 -5.97 11.53 -5.10
CA ALA A 70 -4.70 11.72 -5.78
C ALA A 70 -4.06 13.00 -5.26
N ILE A 71 -2.91 12.85 -4.59
CA ILE A 71 -2.19 13.98 -4.01
C ILE A 71 -1.54 14.81 -5.13
N SER A 72 -1.07 14.15 -6.20
CA SER A 72 -0.45 14.77 -7.36
C SER A 72 -0.20 13.78 -8.50
N SER A 73 0.07 14.29 -9.70
CA SER A 73 0.62 13.55 -10.83
C SER A 73 2.12 13.32 -10.65
N TYR A 74 2.60 12.13 -11.03
CA TYR A 74 4.00 11.71 -10.86
C TYR A 74 5.01 12.64 -11.56
N PRO A 75 6.22 12.82 -10.98
CA PRO A 75 7.29 13.62 -11.60
C PRO A 75 7.75 13.11 -12.96
N VAL A 76 7.71 11.79 -13.15
CA VAL A 76 8.32 11.12 -14.29
C VAL A 76 7.30 10.21 -14.94
N ALA A 77 6.96 10.51 -16.18
CA ALA A 77 6.10 9.65 -16.98
C ALA A 77 6.75 8.27 -17.16
N GLY A 78 5.96 7.21 -16.99
CA GLY A 78 6.39 5.84 -17.26
C GLY A 78 7.22 5.16 -16.16
N LYS A 79 7.42 5.78 -14.99
CA LYS A 79 8.08 5.14 -13.84
C LYS A 79 7.10 4.80 -12.72
N THR A 80 7.36 3.69 -12.03
CA THR A 80 6.57 3.27 -10.86
C THR A 80 7.17 3.75 -9.55
N CYS A 81 6.35 4.39 -8.70
CA CYS A 81 6.72 4.70 -7.32
C CYS A 81 6.86 3.41 -6.50
N GLN A 82 8.05 3.17 -5.97
CA GLN A 82 8.38 1.98 -5.16
C GLN A 82 8.18 2.22 -3.66
N ALA A 83 8.40 3.46 -3.20
CA ALA A 83 8.29 3.83 -1.80
C ALA A 83 8.09 5.33 -1.64
N LEU A 84 7.41 5.72 -0.55
CA LEU A 84 7.17 7.10 -0.17
C LEU A 84 7.49 7.28 1.31
N TRP A 85 8.26 8.30 1.64
CA TRP A 85 8.62 8.67 3.00
C TRP A 85 8.27 10.13 3.27
N SER A 86 8.17 10.48 4.55
CA SER A 86 8.03 11.85 5.01
C SER A 86 9.21 12.24 5.90
N LEU A 87 9.83 13.38 5.60
CA LEU A 87 10.81 14.03 6.48
C LEU A 87 10.18 15.28 7.06
N GLU A 88 10.05 15.35 8.38
CA GLU A 88 9.70 16.55 9.12
C GLU A 88 10.91 17.00 9.93
N ARG A 89 11.37 18.22 9.66
CA ARG A 89 12.56 18.80 10.32
C ARG A 89 12.16 19.57 11.56
N SER A 90 13.10 19.79 12.48
CA SER A 90 12.91 20.58 13.70
C SER A 90 12.41 22.01 13.46
N ASN A 91 12.68 22.59 12.28
CA ASN A 91 12.18 23.90 11.87
C ASN A 91 10.72 23.90 11.36
N GLY A 92 10.06 22.74 11.32
CA GLY A 92 8.68 22.56 10.86
C GLY A 92 8.52 22.32 9.35
N GLU A 93 9.60 22.33 8.58
CA GLU A 93 9.55 21.99 7.15
C GLU A 93 9.21 20.51 6.97
N LYS A 94 8.29 20.22 6.03
CA LYS A 94 7.87 18.86 5.68
C LYS A 94 8.15 18.56 4.23
N TYR A 95 8.79 17.43 3.98
CA TYR A 95 9.14 16.93 2.67
C TYR A 95 8.51 15.56 2.47
N PHE A 96 7.90 15.36 1.31
CA PHE A 96 7.53 14.02 0.83
C PHE A 96 8.60 13.55 -0.13
N ILE A 97 9.15 12.37 0.11
CA ILE A 97 10.28 11.82 -0.64
C ILE A 97 9.82 10.51 -1.27
N GLY A 98 9.88 10.42 -2.59
CA GLY A 98 9.43 9.26 -3.35
C GLY A 98 10.57 8.61 -4.11
N SER A 99 10.67 7.29 -4.02
CA SER A 99 11.57 6.48 -4.85
C SER A 99 10.82 6.00 -6.10
N PHE A 100 11.35 6.30 -7.26
CA PHE A 100 10.79 5.98 -8.57
C PHE A 100 11.85 5.24 -9.38
N GLU A 101 11.83 3.90 -9.28
CA GLU A 101 12.83 3.03 -9.89
C GLU A 101 14.26 3.47 -9.49
N ASP A 102 15.05 3.96 -10.45
CA ASP A 102 16.46 4.34 -10.29
C ASP A 102 16.65 5.77 -9.78
N ALA A 103 15.59 6.47 -9.39
CA ALA A 103 15.68 7.87 -8.98
C ALA A 103 14.84 8.19 -7.75
N LEU A 104 15.31 9.15 -6.96
CA LEU A 104 14.68 9.66 -5.76
C LEU A 104 14.30 11.13 -5.98
N TYR A 105 13.07 11.50 -5.63
CA TYR A 105 12.56 12.87 -5.76
C TYR A 105 11.96 13.33 -4.44
N TYR A 106 11.92 14.63 -4.21
CA TYR A 106 11.15 15.21 -3.11
C TYR A 106 10.16 16.26 -3.57
N THR A 107 9.15 16.53 -2.75
CA THR A 107 8.21 17.62 -2.93
C THR A 107 7.79 18.22 -1.59
N ILE A 108 7.58 19.54 -1.58
CA ILE A 108 7.01 20.28 -0.45
C ILE A 108 5.55 20.66 -0.78
N THR A 109 5.30 21.02 -2.03
CA THR A 109 3.99 21.48 -2.53
C THR A 109 3.06 20.33 -2.92
N LYS A 110 3.58 19.10 -2.96
CA LYS A 110 2.96 17.88 -3.50
C LYS A 110 2.84 17.89 -5.02
N THR A 111 2.77 19.05 -5.67
CA THR A 111 2.63 19.19 -7.14
C THR A 111 3.97 19.20 -7.86
N GLU A 112 4.98 19.86 -7.29
CA GLU A 112 6.29 20.02 -7.91
C GLU A 112 7.31 19.11 -7.23
N TRP A 113 7.92 18.25 -8.02
CA TRP A 113 8.89 17.27 -7.57
C TRP A 113 10.28 17.64 -8.07
N VAL A 114 11.25 17.64 -7.17
CA VAL A 114 12.65 17.96 -7.43
C VAL A 114 13.47 16.69 -7.31
N LEU A 115 14.33 16.44 -8.30
CA LEU A 115 15.25 15.29 -8.28
C LEU A 115 16.23 15.43 -7.12
N ILE A 116 16.30 14.41 -6.27
CA ILE A 116 17.36 14.24 -5.28
C ILE A 116 18.52 13.51 -5.95
N ARG A 117 18.29 12.30 -6.46
CA ARG A 117 19.36 11.43 -6.94
C ARG A 117 18.86 10.52 -8.04
N SER A 118 19.72 10.19 -9.00
CA SER A 118 19.47 9.18 -10.04
C SER A 118 20.53 8.06 -9.99
N GLY A 119 20.34 7.01 -10.78
CA GLY A 119 21.27 5.88 -10.87
C GLY A 119 21.24 4.93 -9.66
N LEU A 120 20.12 4.87 -8.93
CA LEU A 120 19.96 3.96 -7.79
C LEU A 120 19.72 2.51 -8.25
N SER A 121 20.35 1.57 -7.57
CA SER A 121 20.23 0.13 -7.78
C SER A 121 18.94 -0.41 -7.14
N TRP A 122 17.81 -0.30 -7.82
CA TRP A 122 16.48 -0.59 -7.22
C TRP A 122 15.97 -2.02 -7.42
N ARG A 123 16.44 -2.73 -8.46
CA ARG A 123 15.85 -4.02 -8.87
C ARG A 123 16.13 -5.16 -7.90
N LEU A 124 17.28 -5.13 -7.23
CA LEU A 124 17.72 -6.21 -6.35
C LEU A 124 17.25 -6.02 -4.92
N ASN A 125 17.34 -4.79 -4.41
CA ASN A 125 16.96 -4.44 -3.05
C ASN A 125 16.15 -3.13 -3.07
N PRO A 126 14.95 -3.11 -2.48
CA PRO A 126 14.20 -1.87 -2.34
C PRO A 126 14.95 -0.91 -1.41
N LEU A 127 14.96 0.37 -1.77
CA LEU A 127 15.53 1.41 -0.93
C LEU A 127 14.80 1.46 0.42
N GLN A 128 15.56 1.51 1.50
CA GLN A 128 15.09 1.69 2.87
C GLN A 128 15.52 3.08 3.34
N ALA A 129 14.72 3.68 4.21
CA ALA A 129 15.03 4.99 4.75
C ALA A 129 14.66 5.12 6.23
N THR A 130 15.38 5.97 6.94
CA THR A 130 15.02 6.36 8.32
C THR A 130 15.41 7.81 8.58
N VAL A 131 14.74 8.44 9.55
CA VAL A 131 15.01 9.83 9.94
C VAL A 131 15.93 9.86 11.16
N TYR A 132 16.97 10.68 11.09
CA TYR A 132 17.92 10.89 12.18
C TYR A 132 18.52 12.30 12.09
N ASN A 133 18.48 13.06 13.19
CA ASN A 133 19.03 14.43 13.29
C ASN A 133 18.66 15.36 12.11
N ASP A 134 17.35 15.53 11.86
CA ASP A 134 16.77 16.34 10.76
C ASP A 134 17.20 15.94 9.35
N LYS A 135 17.71 14.73 9.19
CA LYS A 135 18.11 14.16 7.90
C LYS A 135 17.40 12.84 7.67
N MET A 136 17.10 12.53 6.43
CA MET A 136 16.64 11.19 6.03
C MET A 136 17.82 10.44 5.43
N PHE A 137 18.18 9.31 6.02
CA PHE A 137 19.24 8.43 5.54
C PHE A 137 18.64 7.29 4.72
N PHE A 138 19.34 6.92 3.65
CA PHE A 138 18.89 5.90 2.69
C PHE A 138 19.93 4.79 2.54
N THR A 139 19.45 3.56 2.36
CA THR A 139 20.29 2.41 2.01
C THR A 139 19.51 1.35 1.24
N ASN A 140 20.19 0.57 0.43
CA ASN A 140 19.67 -0.67 -0.18
C ASN A 140 20.69 -1.82 -0.10
N GLY A 141 21.80 -1.64 0.62
CA GLY A 141 22.89 -2.61 0.71
C GLY A 141 23.71 -2.81 -0.56
N ILE A 142 23.50 -1.98 -1.60
CA ILE A 142 24.26 -2.03 -2.87
C ILE A 142 24.92 -0.69 -3.12
N ASP A 143 24.11 0.36 -3.18
CA ASP A 143 24.57 1.74 -3.29
C ASP A 143 25.13 2.21 -1.95
N TYR A 144 26.03 3.19 -1.98
CA TYR A 144 26.53 3.82 -0.77
C TYR A 144 25.38 4.50 -0.03
N VAL A 145 25.42 4.40 1.31
CA VAL A 145 24.53 5.16 2.17
C VAL A 145 24.66 6.65 1.85
N PHE A 146 23.53 7.33 1.80
CA PHE A 146 23.45 8.76 1.57
C PHE A 146 22.31 9.34 2.39
N TYR A 147 22.23 10.67 2.43
CA TYR A 147 21.16 11.35 3.15
C TYR A 147 20.62 12.54 2.35
N PHE A 148 19.43 12.98 2.75
CA PHE A 148 18.79 14.21 2.32
C PHE A 148 18.42 15.06 3.54
N ASP A 149 18.77 16.34 3.52
CA ASP A 149 18.55 17.27 4.64
C ASP A 149 17.56 18.41 4.32
N GLY A 150 16.91 18.36 3.15
CA GLY A 150 15.98 19.39 2.68
C GLY A 150 16.55 20.36 1.64
N ASN A 151 17.88 20.52 1.59
CA ASN A 151 18.55 21.45 0.67
C ASN A 151 19.67 20.78 -0.13
N THR A 152 20.41 19.89 0.53
CA THR A 152 21.53 19.17 -0.04
C THR A 152 21.27 17.68 0.03
N TYR A 153 21.81 16.97 -0.95
CA TYR A 153 22.06 15.56 -0.85
C TYR A 153 23.54 15.35 -1.13
N ASN A 154 24.12 14.39 -0.44
CA ASN A 154 25.49 13.99 -0.67
C ASN A 154 25.47 12.76 -1.56
N ASP A 155 26.13 12.81 -2.72
CA ASP A 155 26.27 11.65 -3.63
C ASP A 155 26.94 10.45 -2.92
N LYS A 156 27.80 10.76 -1.94
CA LYS A 156 28.49 9.81 -1.04
C LYS A 156 28.67 10.48 0.34
N LEU A 157 28.69 9.71 1.42
CA LEU A 157 29.09 10.20 2.76
C LEU A 157 30.43 10.98 2.67
N TYR A 158 30.56 12.11 3.37
CA TYR A 158 31.68 13.04 3.22
C TYR A 158 33.00 12.43 3.71
N GLY A 159 34.06 12.55 2.91
CA GLY A 159 35.38 11.98 3.18
C GLY A 159 35.69 10.82 2.24
N GLU A 160 36.39 11.12 1.16
CA GLU A 160 36.83 10.20 0.12
C GLU A 160 37.64 9.03 0.71
N ILE A 161 36.99 7.89 0.93
CA ILE A 161 37.44 6.52 0.66
C ILE A 161 36.15 5.69 0.63
N GLU A 162 35.97 4.95 -0.46
CA GLU A 162 34.86 4.02 -0.67
C GLU A 162 34.79 3.00 0.45
N LEU A 163 33.94 3.26 1.44
CA LEU A 163 33.74 2.31 2.51
C LEU A 163 32.58 1.40 2.18
N ASP A 164 32.95 0.28 1.58
CA ASP A 164 32.16 -0.94 1.53
C ASP A 164 31.66 -1.38 2.91
N THR A 165 32.26 -0.86 3.99
CA THR A 165 31.98 -1.26 5.37
C THR A 165 30.60 -0.86 5.88
N ILE A 166 29.89 0.08 5.23
CA ILE A 166 28.55 0.53 5.67
C ILE A 166 27.50 0.34 4.56
N ARG A 167 27.54 -0.79 3.83
CA ARG A 167 26.49 -1.16 2.86
C ARG A 167 25.51 -2.17 3.46
N GLY A 168 24.77 -1.78 4.50
CA GLY A 168 23.72 -2.61 5.07
C GLY A 168 22.41 -2.51 4.29
N LYS A 169 21.70 -3.61 4.05
CA LYS A 169 20.41 -3.60 3.34
C LYS A 169 19.29 -2.89 4.13
N TYR A 170 19.31 -2.97 5.45
CA TYR A 170 18.29 -2.37 6.32
C TYR A 170 18.88 -1.24 7.16
N ILE A 171 18.05 -0.24 7.46
CA ILE A 171 18.42 0.92 8.28
C ILE A 171 17.33 1.22 9.30
N CYS A 172 17.73 1.61 10.51
CA CYS A 172 16.79 2.02 11.55
C CYS A 172 17.46 3.01 12.52
N SER A 173 16.75 4.06 12.88
CA SER A 173 17.13 4.97 13.96
C SER A 173 16.57 4.46 15.29
N HIS A 174 17.41 4.27 16.30
CA HIS A 174 17.01 3.82 17.63
C HIS A 174 17.92 4.42 18.71
N ASN A 175 17.34 4.97 19.79
CA ASN A 175 18.02 5.67 20.90
C ASN A 175 19.25 6.50 20.48
N ASN A 176 19.01 7.48 19.60
CA ASN A 176 20.04 8.41 19.11
C ASN A 176 21.22 7.74 18.37
N LYS A 177 20.99 6.56 17.78
CA LYS A 177 21.93 5.88 16.89
C LYS A 177 21.26 5.46 15.59
N LEU A 178 22.07 5.38 14.55
CA LEU A 178 21.71 4.87 13.24
C LEU A 178 22.28 3.45 13.11
N PHE A 179 21.38 2.48 13.01
CA PHE A 179 21.70 1.08 12.83
C PHE A 179 21.55 0.67 11.38
N PHE A 180 22.48 -0.18 10.93
CA PHE A 180 22.47 -0.83 9.63
C PHE A 180 22.52 -2.33 9.84
N GLY A 181 21.86 -3.11 8.98
CA GLY A 181 21.83 -4.57 9.10
C GLY A 181 21.83 -5.28 7.76
N ASN A 182 22.11 -6.58 7.80
CA ASN A 182 22.27 -7.45 6.63
C ASN A 182 23.35 -6.94 5.67
N PHE A 183 24.61 -7.19 6.06
CA PHE A 183 25.80 -6.87 5.28
C PHE A 183 26.20 -8.06 4.42
N TYR A 184 26.88 -7.78 3.30
CA TYR A 184 27.35 -8.81 2.38
C TYR A 184 28.27 -9.85 3.04
N ASP A 185 29.14 -9.42 3.95
CA ASP A 185 30.06 -10.31 4.66
C ASP A 185 29.40 -11.10 5.79
N ASN A 186 28.33 -10.57 6.39
CA ASN A 186 27.55 -11.27 7.40
C ASN A 186 26.11 -10.73 7.44
N ALA A 187 25.17 -11.54 6.96
CA ALA A 187 23.75 -11.17 6.84
C ALA A 187 23.01 -11.04 8.19
N SER A 188 23.60 -11.50 9.29
CA SER A 188 23.03 -11.44 10.66
C SER A 188 23.68 -10.36 11.53
N LYS A 189 24.68 -9.66 11.00
CA LYS A 189 25.37 -8.57 11.66
C LYS A 189 24.57 -7.28 11.56
N ILE A 190 24.57 -6.52 12.64
CA ILE A 190 24.19 -5.10 12.65
C ILE A 190 25.41 -4.25 12.98
N ARG A 191 25.48 -3.04 12.44
CA ARG A 191 26.48 -2.02 12.79
C ARG A 191 25.79 -0.72 13.14
N TYR A 192 26.42 0.12 13.95
CA TYR A 192 25.84 1.38 14.38
C TYR A 192 26.88 2.47 14.58
N ASN A 193 26.45 3.74 14.51
CA ASN A 193 27.35 4.85 14.75
C ASN A 193 27.70 5.00 16.24
N SER A 194 28.89 5.53 16.49
CA SER A 194 29.39 5.97 17.79
C SER A 194 28.48 7.01 18.40
N ASP A 195 28.48 7.08 19.72
CA ASP A 195 27.62 8.03 20.41
C ASP A 195 28.01 9.49 20.11
N GLY A 196 27.00 10.36 19.96
CA GLY A 196 27.16 11.78 19.63
C GLY A 196 27.88 12.08 18.32
N SER A 197 28.24 11.05 17.55
CA SER A 197 29.03 11.20 16.34
C SER A 197 28.13 11.55 15.15
N ASP A 198 28.67 12.35 14.24
CA ASP A 198 27.98 12.68 13.00
C ASP A 198 27.93 11.43 12.10
N PRO A 199 26.76 10.80 11.87
CA PRO A 199 26.64 9.60 11.04
C PRO A 199 26.96 9.86 9.57
N THR A 200 27.16 11.12 9.16
CA THR A 200 27.64 11.44 7.82
C THR A 200 29.13 11.16 7.64
N LEU A 201 29.86 10.98 8.74
CA LEU A 201 31.29 10.70 8.76
C LEU A 201 31.56 9.20 8.94
N VAL A 202 32.50 8.69 8.16
CA VAL A 202 33.01 7.33 8.26
C VAL A 202 33.48 6.96 9.66
N ALA A 203 34.25 7.85 10.29
CA ALA A 203 34.89 7.60 11.59
C ALA A 203 33.86 7.34 12.70
N SER A 204 32.61 7.70 12.45
CA SER A 204 31.47 7.40 13.30
C SER A 204 31.12 5.92 13.34
N TYR A 205 31.64 5.08 12.46
CA TYR A 205 31.35 3.63 12.40
C TYR A 205 32.62 2.79 12.61
N PRO A 206 33.19 2.79 13.83
CA PRO A 206 34.37 1.99 14.14
C PRO A 206 34.07 0.50 13.96
N GLU A 207 35.08 -0.28 13.59
CA GLU A 207 34.93 -1.72 13.32
C GLU A 207 34.39 -2.52 14.51
N ALA A 208 34.56 -2.02 15.73
CA ALA A 208 34.07 -2.65 16.96
C ALA A 208 32.57 -2.38 17.24
N ASN A 209 31.91 -1.43 16.56
CA ASN A 209 30.50 -1.14 16.77
C ASN A 209 29.62 -2.06 15.92
N TYR A 210 29.55 -3.32 16.34
CA TYR A 210 28.65 -4.29 15.73
C TYR A 210 28.10 -5.25 16.77
N GLU A 211 26.96 -5.82 16.44
CA GLU A 211 26.34 -6.90 17.20
C GLU A 211 25.82 -7.97 16.23
N PHE A 212 25.66 -9.19 16.73
CA PHE A 212 25.07 -10.28 15.96
C PHE A 212 23.68 -10.62 16.47
N MET A 213 22.67 -10.44 15.62
CA MET A 213 21.35 -10.98 15.87
C MET A 213 21.38 -12.43 15.42
N GLY A 214 21.81 -13.34 16.29
CA GLY A 214 21.97 -14.77 15.95
C GLY A 214 23.16 -15.05 15.03
N TYR A 215 24.34 -15.22 15.64
CA TYR A 215 25.57 -15.59 14.93
C TYR A 215 25.47 -17.02 14.40
N GLU A 216 25.75 -17.21 13.10
CA GLU A 216 25.83 -18.52 12.42
C GLU A 216 24.61 -19.45 12.57
N ASP A 217 23.41 -18.91 12.79
CA ASP A 217 22.17 -19.72 12.90
C ASP A 217 21.55 -20.13 11.54
N GLY A 218 22.18 -19.75 10.43
CA GLY A 218 21.74 -20.08 9.06
C GLY A 218 20.55 -19.23 8.56
N ASP A 219 20.05 -18.31 9.36
CA ASP A 219 18.99 -17.37 8.98
C ASP A 219 19.59 -15.98 8.75
N ILE A 220 18.94 -15.18 7.91
CA ILE A 220 19.40 -13.84 7.52
C ILE A 220 18.52 -12.78 8.15
N LEU A 221 19.10 -11.62 8.45
CA LEU A 221 18.30 -10.47 8.87
C LEU A 221 17.42 -10.02 7.71
N MET A 222 16.12 -9.88 7.96
CA MET A 222 15.07 -9.52 7.00
C MET A 222 14.53 -8.10 7.20
N GLY A 223 14.87 -7.45 8.31
CA GLY A 223 14.44 -6.09 8.65
C GLY A 223 14.89 -5.64 10.04
N LEU A 224 14.94 -4.33 10.22
CA LEU A 224 15.19 -3.66 11.49
C LEU A 224 14.00 -2.75 11.82
N HIS A 225 13.58 -2.71 13.07
CA HIS A 225 12.49 -1.85 13.51
C HIS A 225 12.70 -1.37 14.94
N SER A 226 12.53 -0.08 15.19
CA SER A 226 12.63 0.49 16.53
C SER A 226 11.27 0.44 17.19
N SER A 227 11.15 -0.20 18.35
CA SER A 227 9.90 -0.20 19.12
C SER A 227 10.18 0.01 20.61
N ARG A 228 9.63 1.10 21.16
CA ARG A 228 9.79 1.51 22.56
C ARG A 228 11.26 1.45 23.00
N ASN A 229 11.62 0.46 23.83
CA ASN A 229 12.93 0.31 24.45
C ASN A 229 13.79 -0.80 23.80
N ALA A 230 13.42 -1.25 22.61
CA ALA A 230 14.12 -2.31 21.90
C ALA A 230 14.31 -1.99 20.41
N LEU A 231 15.49 -2.29 19.91
CA LEU A 231 15.71 -2.45 18.48
C LEU A 231 15.38 -3.90 18.11
N ILE A 232 14.33 -4.07 17.32
CA ILE A 232 13.85 -5.36 16.86
C ILE A 232 14.57 -5.73 15.57
N GLY A 233 15.27 -6.85 15.63
CA GLY A 233 15.87 -7.54 14.50
C GLY A 233 14.99 -8.67 14.04
N THR A 234 14.53 -8.61 12.80
CA THR A 234 13.67 -9.66 12.24
C THR A 234 14.48 -10.54 11.32
N LYS A 235 14.28 -11.85 11.40
CA LYS A 235 14.78 -12.82 10.44
C LYS A 235 13.64 -13.57 9.79
N LYS A 236 13.92 -14.55 8.92
CA LYS A 236 12.86 -15.31 8.25
C LYS A 236 12.07 -16.18 9.22
N TYR A 237 12.72 -16.74 10.24
CA TYR A 237 12.10 -17.67 11.19
C TYR A 237 12.14 -17.22 12.66
N SER A 238 12.87 -16.16 12.97
CA SER A 238 13.06 -15.71 14.35
C SER A 238 12.96 -14.20 14.51
N LEU A 239 12.65 -13.79 15.74
CA LEU A 239 12.62 -12.41 16.17
C LEU A 239 13.67 -12.19 17.26
N TRP A 240 14.46 -11.13 17.12
CA TRP A 240 15.53 -10.75 18.03
C TRP A 240 15.30 -9.34 18.55
N GLY A 241 15.76 -9.07 19.77
CA GLY A 241 15.73 -7.76 20.39
C GLY A 241 17.11 -7.40 20.91
N LEU A 242 17.58 -6.21 20.55
CA LEU A 242 18.66 -5.55 21.25
C LEU A 242 18.01 -4.62 22.29
N PHE A 243 18.16 -4.97 23.55
CA PHE A 243 17.59 -4.25 24.69
C PHE A 243 18.67 -3.40 25.35
N GLY A 244 18.33 -2.15 25.66
CA GLY A 244 19.24 -1.24 26.34
C GLY A 244 18.48 0.01 26.77
N HIS A 245 18.90 0.61 27.87
CA HIS A 245 18.30 1.85 28.37
C HIS A 245 19.19 3.06 28.07
N ASN A 246 20.48 2.83 27.85
CA ASN A 246 21.46 3.86 27.62
C ASN A 246 22.17 3.63 26.29
N TYR A 247 22.54 4.74 25.65
CA TYR A 247 23.25 4.77 24.39
C TYR A 247 24.64 4.10 24.45
N THR A 248 25.21 3.90 25.64
CA THR A 248 26.52 3.29 25.87
C THR A 248 26.48 1.80 26.20
N ASP A 249 25.35 1.27 26.64
CA ASP A 249 25.28 -0.08 27.21
C ASP A 249 24.05 -0.80 26.66
N TRP A 250 24.29 -1.53 25.58
CA TRP A 250 23.32 -2.43 24.99
C TRP A 250 23.62 -3.83 25.50
N GLY A 251 22.60 -4.51 26.00
CA GLY A 251 22.72 -5.94 26.28
C GLY A 251 22.96 -6.70 24.98
N ALA A 252 23.59 -7.87 25.08
CA ALA A 252 23.73 -8.77 23.93
C ALA A 252 22.35 -9.03 23.29
N PRO A 253 22.24 -9.09 21.95
CA PRO A 253 20.99 -9.40 21.27
C PRO A 253 20.35 -10.67 21.82
N GLN A 254 19.09 -10.57 22.26
CA GLN A 254 18.33 -11.68 22.80
C GLN A 254 17.29 -12.13 21.80
N ARG A 255 17.10 -13.44 21.69
CA ARG A 255 16.04 -13.99 20.87
C ARG A 255 14.71 -13.87 21.60
N ILE A 256 13.76 -13.15 20.99
CA ILE A 256 12.42 -12.93 21.52
C ILE A 256 11.50 -14.09 21.16
N ASN A 257 11.59 -14.57 19.91
CA ASN A 257 10.72 -15.63 19.42
C ASN A 257 11.46 -16.54 18.41
N ASN A 258 11.23 -17.86 18.50
CA ASN A 258 11.83 -18.88 17.64
C ASN A 258 10.94 -19.29 16.46
N ASP A 259 9.68 -18.89 16.50
CA ASP A 259 8.61 -19.42 15.67
C ASP A 259 8.07 -18.42 14.67
N TYR A 260 8.25 -17.13 14.94
CA TYR A 260 7.76 -16.03 14.13
C TYR A 260 8.93 -15.19 13.65
N GLY A 261 9.17 -15.23 12.35
CA GLY A 261 9.98 -14.26 11.63
C GLY A 261 9.13 -13.36 10.74
N VAL A 262 9.79 -12.63 9.85
CA VAL A 262 9.17 -11.66 8.94
C VAL A 262 9.47 -12.03 7.49
N PHE A 263 8.45 -11.94 6.64
CA PHE A 263 8.60 -12.19 5.21
C PHE A 263 9.33 -11.06 4.47
N SER A 264 9.05 -9.80 4.83
CA SER A 264 9.68 -8.61 4.26
C SER A 264 9.70 -7.46 5.27
N ALA A 265 10.80 -6.70 5.33
CA ALA A 265 10.91 -5.51 6.18
C ALA A 265 9.75 -4.52 6.00
N GLN A 266 9.18 -4.44 4.81
CA GLN A 266 8.09 -3.51 4.48
C GLN A 266 6.77 -3.86 5.18
N THR A 267 6.64 -5.08 5.72
CA THR A 267 5.42 -5.48 6.44
C THR A 267 5.49 -5.10 7.93
N LEU A 268 6.64 -4.63 8.42
CA LEU A 268 6.81 -4.16 9.79
C LEU A 268 6.17 -2.78 9.98
N GLN A 269 5.12 -2.74 10.79
CA GLN A 269 4.37 -1.53 11.09
C GLN A 269 4.14 -1.41 12.59
N ASP A 270 4.53 -0.28 13.19
CA ASP A 270 4.07 0.06 14.54
C ASP A 270 2.66 0.65 14.46
N ASP A 271 1.71 0.03 15.15
CA ASP A 271 0.39 0.58 15.42
C ASP A 271 0.12 0.52 16.93
N LYS A 272 -0.07 1.68 17.54
CA LYS A 272 -0.37 1.84 18.98
C LYS A 272 0.62 1.11 19.89
N GLY A 273 1.90 1.05 19.49
CA GLY A 273 2.96 0.39 20.25
C GLY A 273 2.92 -1.14 20.18
N MET A 274 2.21 -1.69 19.19
CA MET A 274 2.35 -3.07 18.74
C MET A 274 3.03 -3.08 17.39
N VAL A 275 4.08 -3.89 17.24
CA VAL A 275 4.72 -4.09 15.95
C VAL A 275 3.98 -5.22 15.24
N ASN A 276 3.19 -4.86 14.24
CA ASN A 276 2.50 -5.79 13.36
C ASN A 276 3.42 -6.17 12.19
N PHE A 277 3.40 -7.44 11.79
CA PHE A 277 4.15 -7.90 10.64
C PHE A 277 3.56 -9.16 10.00
N LEU A 278 3.88 -9.35 8.72
CA LEU A 278 3.53 -10.57 8.01
C LEU A 278 4.64 -11.62 8.20
N SER A 279 4.27 -12.72 8.83
CA SER A 279 5.11 -13.89 9.05
C SER A 279 4.74 -15.02 8.10
N ASN A 280 5.57 -16.05 8.00
CA ASN A 280 5.22 -17.29 7.28
C ASN A 280 4.06 -18.07 7.93
N LYS A 281 3.63 -17.67 9.13
CA LYS A 281 2.50 -18.25 9.87
C LYS A 281 1.26 -17.34 9.89
N GLY A 282 1.24 -16.25 9.13
CA GLY A 282 0.15 -15.26 9.06
C GLY A 282 0.54 -13.90 9.67
N VAL A 283 -0.47 -13.09 10.00
CA VAL A 283 -0.25 -11.75 10.59
C VAL A 283 0.00 -11.86 12.09
N ILE A 284 1.12 -11.32 12.55
CA ILE A 284 1.60 -11.38 13.93
C ILE A 284 1.70 -9.96 14.49
N ALA A 285 1.25 -9.77 15.74
CA ALA A 285 1.58 -8.62 16.57
C ALA A 285 2.66 -8.97 17.58
N PHE A 286 3.61 -8.07 17.79
CA PHE A 286 4.53 -8.09 18.91
C PHE A 286 4.25 -6.90 19.84
N ASN A 287 3.94 -7.17 21.11
CA ASN A 287 3.56 -6.15 22.09
C ASN A 287 4.73 -5.64 22.96
N GLY A 288 5.96 -6.03 22.64
CA GLY A 288 7.17 -5.74 23.43
C GLY A 288 7.61 -6.89 24.35
N SER A 289 6.77 -7.90 24.56
CA SER A 289 7.07 -9.05 25.43
C SER A 289 6.77 -10.39 24.76
N SER A 290 5.66 -10.49 24.04
CA SER A 290 5.21 -11.71 23.37
C SER A 290 4.69 -11.40 21.96
N CYS A 291 4.80 -12.41 21.10
CA CYS A 291 4.18 -12.42 19.78
C CYS A 291 2.82 -13.11 19.86
N GLN A 292 1.81 -12.51 19.26
CA GLN A 292 0.45 -13.05 19.17
C GLN A 292 0.03 -13.07 17.71
N LYS A 293 -0.55 -14.18 17.25
CA LYS A 293 -1.15 -14.25 15.94
C LYS A 293 -2.48 -13.48 16.00
N ILE A 294 -2.61 -12.41 15.23
CA ILE A 294 -3.85 -11.60 15.19
C ILE A 294 -4.82 -12.18 14.18
N ASP A 295 -4.29 -12.82 13.15
CA ASP A 295 -5.09 -13.40 12.09
C ASP A 295 -5.44 -14.88 12.40
N MET A 296 -6.69 -15.26 12.16
CA MET A 296 -7.11 -16.66 12.11
C MET A 296 -7.50 -16.95 10.67
N ALA A 297 -6.53 -17.40 9.88
CA ALA A 297 -6.67 -17.86 8.50
C ALA A 297 -6.96 -16.77 7.45
N VAL A 298 -5.96 -15.96 7.11
CA VAL A 298 -5.74 -15.57 5.71
C VAL A 298 -5.21 -16.83 5.01
N GLU A 299 -6.05 -17.47 4.19
CA GLU A 299 -5.57 -18.49 3.25
C GLU A 299 -4.53 -17.86 2.32
N ASP A 300 -3.50 -18.64 1.97
CA ASP A 300 -2.36 -18.26 1.13
C ASP A 300 -2.74 -18.01 -0.34
N GLU A 301 -3.96 -17.55 -0.62
CA GLU A 301 -4.46 -17.30 -1.96
C GLU A 301 -4.17 -15.86 -2.41
N PHE A 302 -2.88 -15.52 -2.55
CA PHE A 302 -2.48 -14.67 -3.68
C PHE A 302 -2.37 -15.55 -4.93
N LEU A 303 -3.44 -16.30 -5.26
CA LEU A 303 -3.41 -17.25 -6.36
C LEU A 303 -3.48 -16.57 -7.73
N ASP A 304 -3.98 -15.34 -7.83
CA ASP A 304 -3.95 -14.60 -9.08
C ASP A 304 -4.08 -13.09 -8.86
N CYS A 305 -2.95 -12.39 -8.90
CA CYS A 305 -2.94 -10.97 -9.27
C CYS A 305 -3.35 -10.77 -10.76
N GLU A 306 -3.74 -11.82 -11.48
CA GLU A 306 -4.33 -11.76 -12.82
C GLU A 306 -5.70 -11.08 -12.86
N ASN A 307 -6.34 -10.82 -11.71
CA ASN A 307 -7.52 -9.95 -11.69
C ASN A 307 -7.21 -8.53 -12.17
N LEU A 308 -5.95 -8.07 -12.22
CA LEU A 308 -5.56 -6.82 -12.90
C LEU A 308 -5.49 -6.91 -14.43
N LYS A 309 -5.62 -8.11 -15.03
CA LYS A 309 -5.68 -8.33 -16.49
C LYS A 309 -7.11 -8.39 -17.03
N GLY A 310 -8.13 -8.44 -16.18
CA GLY A 310 -9.52 -8.33 -16.63
C GLY A 310 -9.78 -6.93 -17.19
N GLU A 311 -10.49 -6.84 -18.32
CA GLU A 311 -10.88 -5.59 -18.97
C GLU A 311 -11.71 -4.71 -17.99
N TYR A 312 -11.04 -3.89 -17.19
CA TYR A 312 -11.72 -2.90 -16.36
C TYR A 312 -12.20 -1.76 -17.25
N TYR A 313 -13.51 -1.72 -17.47
CA TYR A 313 -14.20 -0.56 -17.99
C TYR A 313 -14.16 0.55 -16.92
N TYR A 314 -13.24 1.50 -17.06
CA TYR A 314 -13.26 2.70 -16.25
C TYR A 314 -14.27 3.69 -16.85
N TRP A 315 -15.27 4.06 -16.07
CA TRP A 315 -16.20 5.13 -16.41
C TRP A 315 -15.68 6.42 -15.77
N GLN A 316 -15.19 7.35 -16.59
CA GLN A 316 -14.80 8.67 -16.11
C GLN A 316 -15.92 9.67 -16.43
N ASN A 317 -16.52 10.25 -15.38
CA ASN A 317 -17.39 11.40 -15.52
C ASN A 317 -16.53 12.66 -15.39
N THR A 318 -16.26 13.33 -16.51
CA THR A 318 -15.31 14.44 -16.57
C THR A 318 -15.86 15.76 -16.05
N ASN A 319 -17.19 15.92 -16.00
CA ASN A 319 -17.84 17.08 -15.38
C ASN A 319 -19.28 16.74 -14.91
N SER A 320 -19.91 17.66 -14.19
CA SER A 320 -21.29 17.52 -13.66
C SER A 320 -22.37 17.55 -14.75
N VAL A 321 -22.06 18.04 -15.95
CA VAL A 321 -22.97 18.04 -17.11
C VAL A 321 -23.08 16.62 -17.69
N ASP A 322 -21.97 15.89 -17.76
CA ASP A 322 -21.92 14.50 -18.26
C ASP A 322 -22.77 13.55 -17.40
N TRP A 323 -22.69 13.72 -16.07
CA TRP A 323 -23.51 12.99 -15.10
C TRP A 323 -25.01 13.22 -15.31
N ASN A 324 -25.41 14.49 -15.44
CA ASN A 324 -26.82 14.86 -15.60
C ASN A 324 -27.39 14.49 -16.99
N ALA A 325 -26.53 14.38 -18.00
CA ALA A 325 -26.91 13.98 -19.36
C ALA A 325 -26.94 12.45 -19.55
N GLY A 326 -26.38 11.66 -18.63
CA GLY A 326 -26.27 10.21 -18.76
C GLY A 326 -25.30 9.73 -19.82
N THR A 327 -24.45 10.62 -20.32
CA THR A 327 -23.44 10.32 -21.32
C THR A 327 -22.14 9.97 -20.64
N SER A 328 -21.61 8.78 -20.93
CA SER A 328 -20.30 8.36 -20.47
C SER A 328 -19.48 7.83 -21.65
N THR A 329 -18.25 8.31 -21.76
CA THR A 329 -17.33 7.90 -22.81
C THR A 329 -16.58 6.66 -22.31
N GLY A 330 -16.88 5.50 -22.89
CA GLY A 330 -16.16 4.27 -22.57
C GLY A 330 -14.77 4.30 -23.20
N VAL A 331 -13.71 4.26 -22.38
CA VAL A 331 -12.34 4.09 -22.88
C VAL A 331 -12.01 2.60 -22.87
N LYS A 332 -11.90 1.99 -24.05
CA LYS A 332 -11.36 0.63 -24.20
C LYS A 332 -9.85 0.70 -24.35
N LEU A 333 -9.12 0.17 -23.38
CA LEU A 333 -7.67 -0.03 -23.48
C LEU A 333 -7.42 -1.44 -24.04
N GLY A 334 -7.43 -1.55 -25.37
CA GLY A 334 -6.93 -2.72 -26.08
C GLY A 334 -5.41 -2.67 -26.24
N SER A 335 -4.77 -3.83 -26.40
CA SER A 335 -3.32 -3.95 -26.42
C SER A 335 -2.61 -3.27 -27.61
N GLN A 336 -3.31 -2.74 -28.63
CA GLN A 336 -2.64 -2.03 -29.74
C GLN A 336 -3.37 -0.81 -30.37
N GLU A 337 -4.62 -0.46 -30.07
CA GLU A 337 -5.28 0.75 -30.63
C GLU A 337 -6.37 1.30 -29.69
N ILE A 338 -6.49 2.63 -29.59
CA ILE A 338 -7.54 3.32 -28.81
C ILE A 338 -8.79 3.44 -29.68
N TYR A 339 -9.87 2.74 -29.31
CA TYR A 339 -11.19 2.92 -29.90
C TYR A 339 -12.09 3.70 -28.93
N LEU A 340 -12.53 4.88 -29.36
CA LEU A 340 -13.58 5.64 -28.69
C LEU A 340 -14.93 5.19 -29.27
N THR A 341 -15.72 4.47 -28.50
CA THR A 341 -17.13 4.17 -28.84
C THR A 341 -18.04 4.93 -27.89
N ASP A 342 -18.78 5.89 -28.43
CA ASP A 342 -19.81 6.63 -27.71
C ASP A 342 -20.96 5.68 -27.36
N MET A 343 -21.24 5.51 -26.07
CA MET A 343 -22.46 4.84 -25.61
C MET A 343 -23.36 5.87 -24.92
N LYS A 344 -24.59 6.04 -25.44
CA LYS A 344 -25.62 6.88 -24.81
C LYS A 344 -26.50 6.01 -23.92
N LYS A 345 -26.52 6.29 -22.61
CA LYS A 345 -27.52 5.75 -21.69
C LYS A 345 -28.48 6.87 -21.28
N VAL A 346 -29.75 6.76 -21.63
CA VAL A 346 -30.78 7.70 -21.18
C VAL A 346 -31.27 7.25 -19.82
N TRP A 347 -31.02 8.03 -18.76
CA TRP A 347 -31.62 7.77 -17.45
C TRP A 347 -33.09 8.19 -17.50
N SER A 348 -34.03 7.24 -17.42
CA SER A 348 -35.45 7.55 -17.32
C SER A 348 -35.80 7.96 -15.89
N SER A 349 -36.25 9.20 -15.69
CA SER A 349 -36.65 9.75 -14.39
C SER A 349 -38.08 9.39 -13.96
N SER A 350 -38.65 8.27 -14.42
CA SER A 350 -40.01 7.88 -14.01
C SER A 350 -40.00 7.17 -12.66
N SER A 351 -39.94 7.94 -11.58
CA SER A 351 -40.26 7.42 -10.25
C SER A 351 -41.78 7.44 -10.05
N THR A 352 -42.44 6.32 -10.36
CA THR A 352 -43.81 6.08 -9.87
C THR A 352 -43.71 5.60 -8.42
N TYR A 353 -43.60 6.52 -7.47
CA TYR A 353 -43.75 6.19 -6.05
C TYR A 353 -45.24 6.02 -5.72
N PRO A 354 -45.66 4.96 -4.99
CA PRO A 354 -47.00 4.91 -4.44
C PRO A 354 -47.14 5.99 -3.36
N THR A 355 -48.04 6.93 -3.59
CA THR A 355 -48.44 7.96 -2.62
C THR A 355 -49.20 7.32 -1.46
N ALA A 356 -48.53 7.05 -0.35
CA ALA A 356 -49.17 6.80 0.93
C ALA A 356 -48.22 7.09 2.11
N PHE A 357 -47.92 8.37 2.35
CA PHE A 357 -47.63 8.83 3.70
C PHE A 357 -48.43 10.10 3.96
N SER A 358 -49.41 9.96 4.85
CA SER A 358 -50.25 11.03 5.37
C SER A 358 -49.39 12.09 6.07
N SER A 359 -49.65 13.34 5.73
CA SER A 359 -49.11 14.55 6.35
C SER A 359 -49.38 14.59 7.86
N GLY A 360 -48.33 14.43 8.67
CA GLY A 360 -48.31 14.88 10.06
C GLY A 360 -47.77 16.31 10.12
N THR A 361 -48.62 17.26 10.48
CA THR A 361 -48.28 18.66 10.73
C THR A 361 -47.49 18.78 12.02
N PHE A 362 -46.25 19.25 11.96
CA PHE A 362 -45.55 19.81 13.13
C PHE A 362 -45.85 21.31 13.21
N SER A 363 -46.53 21.73 14.28
CA SER A 363 -46.63 23.13 14.66
C SER A 363 -45.37 23.54 15.41
N SER A 364 -44.75 24.64 15.00
CA SER A 364 -43.63 25.26 15.70
C SER A 364 -44.10 25.94 16.99
N THR A 365 -43.55 25.47 18.11
CA THR A 365 -43.20 26.28 19.30
C THR A 365 -41.89 25.78 19.85
#